data_AF-A0A7S0DZN2-F1
#
_entry.id   AF-A0A7S0DZN2-F1
#
_cell.length_a   1.000
_cell.length_b   1.000
_cell.length_c   1.000
_cell.angle_alpha   90.00
_cell.angle_beta   90.00
_cell.angle_gamma   90.00
#
_symmetry.space_group_name_H-M   'P 1'
#
loop_
_entity.id
_entity.type
_entity.pdbx_description
1 polymer ?
#
loop_
_entity_poly.entity_id
_entity_poly.type
_entity_poly.pdbx_seq_one_letter_code
_entity_poly.pdbx_strand_id
1 'polypeptide(L)'
;MDTPGVLSRQDEERNVMERMTIAAMENLPSSIIFVTDLTETSGSKAKLHLQLALREEFRKKFASRRWLDVISKGDILQVDPKDFGIENAVA
;
A
#
# COMPACT_ATOMS: atom_id res chain seq x y z
N MET A 1 3.16 -9.75 10.29
CA MET A 1 4.53 -9.85 9.78
C MET A 1 4.83 -8.53 9.11
N ASP A 2 5.92 -7.87 9.51
CA ASP A 2 6.41 -6.70 8.78
C ASP A 2 7.22 -7.19 7.58
N THR A 3 7.07 -6.53 6.43
CA THR A 3 7.67 -6.95 5.18
C THR A 3 8.42 -5.80 4.53
N PRO A 4 9.60 -6.03 3.94
CA PRO A 4 10.25 -5.04 3.10
C PRO A 4 9.30 -4.51 2.01
N GLY A 5 9.41 -3.22 1.71
CA GLY A 5 8.57 -2.55 0.71
C GLY A 5 8.75 -3.10 -0.69
N VAL A 6 7.69 -3.03 -1.48
CA VAL A 6 7.63 -3.49 -2.87
C VAL A 6 7.37 -2.34 -3.81
N LEU A 7 8.09 -2.27 -4.93
CA LEU A 7 7.89 -1.25 -5.96
C LEU A 7 7.04 -1.78 -7.11
N SER A 8 6.31 -0.87 -7.78
CA SER A 8 5.60 -1.14 -9.02
C SER A 8 6.59 -1.20 -10.19
N ARG A 9 7.04 -2.41 -10.53
CA ARG A 9 8.00 -2.67 -11.61
C ARG A 9 7.97 -4.15 -12.02
N GLN A 10 8.63 -4.48 -13.13
CA GLN A 10 8.67 -5.84 -13.67
C GLN A 10 9.34 -6.82 -12.70
N ASP A 11 8.90 -8.08 -12.73
CA ASP A 11 9.35 -9.11 -11.79
C ASP A 11 10.86 -9.39 -11.91
N GLU A 12 11.42 -9.29 -13.12
CA GLU A 12 12.84 -9.47 -13.40
C GLU A 12 13.70 -8.37 -12.76
N GLU A 13 13.15 -7.17 -12.55
CA GLU A 13 13.84 -6.03 -11.95
C GLU A 13 13.77 -6.01 -10.41
N ARG A 14 12.92 -6.86 -9.82
CA ARG A 14 12.73 -6.90 -8.37
C ARG A 14 13.99 -7.38 -7.67
N ASN A 15 14.30 -6.78 -6.54
CA ASN A 15 15.45 -7.19 -5.73
C ASN A 15 15.08 -8.36 -4.80
N VAL A 16 16.08 -8.88 -4.06
CA VAL A 16 15.90 -10.01 -3.13
C VAL A 16 14.85 -9.72 -2.06
N MET A 17 14.80 -8.49 -1.54
CA MET A 17 13.88 -8.11 -0.46
C MET A 17 12.43 -8.09 -0.95
N GLU A 18 12.19 -7.57 -2.15
CA GLU A 18 10.86 -7.57 -2.76
C GLU A 18 10.37 -9.00 -3.06
N ARG A 19 11.26 -9.84 -3.59
CA ARG A 19 10.94 -11.26 -3.83
C ARG A 19 10.61 -12.00 -2.54
N MET A 20 11.29 -11.67 -1.44
CA MET A 20 10.98 -12.23 -0.13
C MET A 20 9.58 -11.85 0.33
N THR A 21 9.18 -10.58 0.15
CA THR A 21 7.82 -10.12 0.46
C THR A 21 6.78 -10.87 -0.37
N ILE A 22 7.00 -11.02 -1.68
CA ILE A 22 6.08 -11.76 -2.56
C ILE A 22 5.99 -13.23 -2.16
N ALA A 23 7.12 -13.89 -1.88
CA ALA A 23 7.15 -15.28 -1.44
C ALA A 23 6.41 -15.47 -0.11
N ALA A 24 6.51 -14.51 0.83
CA ALA A 24 5.74 -14.54 2.06
C ALA A 24 4.23 -14.44 1.81
N MET A 25 3.80 -13.57 0.89
CA MET A 25 2.38 -13.45 0.50
C MET A 25 1.83 -14.71 -0.18
N GLU A 26 2.66 -15.39 -0.98
CA GLU A 26 2.30 -16.63 -1.67
C GLU A 26 2.14 -17.81 -0.71
N ASN A 27 3.02 -17.94 0.28
CA ASN A 27 3.11 -19.15 1.09
C ASN A 27 2.44 -19.04 2.46
N LEU A 28 2.26 -17.83 3.02
CA LEU A 28 1.69 -17.68 4.36
C LEU A 28 0.17 -17.54 4.32
N PRO A 29 -0.59 -18.24 5.18
CA PRO A 29 -2.04 -18.10 5.29
C PRO A 29 -2.46 -16.83 6.06
N SER A 30 -2.17 -15.64 5.53
CA SER A 30 -2.42 -14.36 6.21
C SER A 30 -3.42 -13.45 5.48
N SER A 31 -3.92 -12.45 6.21
CA SER A 31 -4.59 -11.28 5.61
C SER A 31 -3.55 -10.25 5.18
N ILE A 32 -3.86 -9.44 4.18
CA ILE A 32 -2.96 -8.42 3.62
C ILE A 32 -3.43 -7.05 4.10
N ILE A 33 -2.51 -6.29 4.68
CA ILE A 33 -2.70 -4.87 4.96
C ILE A 33 -1.88 -4.11 3.93
N PHE A 34 -2.53 -3.31 3.10
CA PHE A 34 -1.85 -2.47 2.12
C PHE A 34 -1.81 -1.03 2.63
N VAL A 35 -0.61 -0.54 2.90
CA VAL A 35 -0.38 0.78 3.49
C VAL A 35 -0.05 1.77 2.39
N THR A 36 -0.89 2.79 2.22
CA THR A 36 -0.74 3.85 1.22
C THR A 36 -0.28 5.12 1.90
N ASP A 37 0.67 5.83 1.29
CA ASP A 37 1.07 7.17 1.66
C ASP A 37 0.55 8.17 0.63
N LEU A 38 -0.53 8.88 0.99
CA LEU A 38 -1.14 9.92 0.14
C LEU A 38 -0.30 11.20 0.07
N THR A 39 0.65 11.39 0.98
CA THR A 39 1.53 12.58 0.99
C THR A 39 2.69 12.47 -0.01
N GLU A 40 2.92 11.27 -0.57
CA GLU A 40 4.06 10.95 -1.44
C GLU A 40 5.45 11.22 -0.84
N THR A 41 5.56 11.34 0.48
CA THR A 41 6.83 11.64 1.15
C THR A 41 7.68 10.40 1.43
N SER A 42 7.18 9.19 1.12
CA SER A 42 7.88 7.90 1.33
C SER A 42 9.00 7.61 0.34
N GLY A 43 9.22 8.47 -0.66
CA GLY A 43 10.34 8.37 -1.60
C GLY A 43 9.93 8.60 -3.05
N SER A 44 10.91 8.96 -3.90
CA SER A 44 10.66 9.34 -5.30
C SER A 44 10.05 8.23 -6.15
N LYS A 45 10.29 6.96 -5.80
CA LYS A 45 9.76 5.77 -6.49
C LYS A 45 8.43 5.27 -5.92
N ALA A 46 7.89 5.92 -4.89
CA ALA A 46 6.65 5.56 -4.22
C ALA A 46 5.55 6.59 -4.52
N LYS A 47 5.42 7.02 -5.77
CA LYS A 47 4.36 7.93 -6.21
C LYS A 47 2.99 7.28 -6.07
N LEU A 48 1.95 8.08 -5.81
CA LEU A 48 0.61 7.58 -5.49
C LEU A 48 0.09 6.64 -6.60
N HIS A 49 0.22 7.05 -7.86
CA HIS A 49 -0.20 6.21 -8.99
C HIS A 49 0.54 4.86 -9.06
N LEU A 50 1.81 4.80 -8.67
CA LEU A 50 2.59 3.55 -8.60
C LEU A 50 2.15 2.67 -7.43
N GLN A 51 1.88 3.28 -6.27
CA GLN A 51 1.33 2.55 -5.12
C GLN A 51 -0.02 1.91 -5.49
N LEU A 52 -0.90 2.67 -6.14
CA LEU A 52 -2.21 2.18 -6.58
C LEU A 52 -2.10 1.11 -7.67
N ALA A 53 -1.18 1.26 -8.62
CA ALA A 53 -0.93 0.24 -9.65
C ALA A 53 -0.49 -1.09 -9.03
N LEU A 54 0.47 -1.05 -8.10
CA LEU A 54 0.94 -2.23 -7.36
C LEU A 54 -0.19 -2.84 -6.52
N ARG A 55 -0.99 -2.00 -5.86
CA ARG A 55 -2.13 -2.45 -5.07
C ARG A 55 -3.13 -3.21 -5.91
N GLU A 56 -3.46 -2.72 -7.10
CA GLU A 56 -4.39 -3.38 -8.03
C GLU A 56 -3.81 -4.67 -8.60
N GLU A 57 -2.54 -4.69 -8.97
CA GLU A 57 -1.83 -5.90 -9.41
C GLU A 57 -1.91 -7.00 -8.33
N PHE A 58 -1.56 -6.66 -7.09
CA PHE A 58 -1.50 -7.64 -6.01
C PHE A 58 -2.90 -8.04 -5.54
N ARG A 59 -3.87 -7.11 -5.55
CA ARG A 59 -5.28 -7.43 -5.24
C ARG A 59 -5.83 -8.47 -6.20
N LYS A 60 -5.49 -8.38 -7.50
CA LYS A 60 -5.86 -9.37 -8.51
C LYS A 60 -5.15 -10.70 -8.28
N LYS A 61 -3.83 -10.68 -8.05
CA LYS A 61 -3.03 -11.89 -7.80
C LYS A 61 -3.48 -12.66 -6.56
N PHE A 62 -3.85 -11.95 -5.49
CA PHE A 62 -4.24 -12.52 -4.20
C PHE A 62 -5.70 -12.19 -3.83
N ALA A 63 -6.61 -12.34 -4.80
CA ALA A 63 -8.02 -11.96 -4.66
C ALA A 63 -8.76 -12.72 -3.53
N SER A 64 -8.35 -13.96 -3.24
CA SER A 64 -8.93 -14.81 -2.19
C SER A 64 -8.54 -14.41 -0.77
N ARG A 65 -7.54 -13.54 -0.60
CA ARG A 65 -7.12 -13.05 0.72
C ARG A 65 -8.09 -12.01 1.23
N ARG A 66 -8.12 -11.81 2.55
CA ARG A 66 -8.74 -10.61 3.15
C ARG A 66 -7.77 -9.44 3.02
N TRP A 67 -8.31 -8.27 2.69
CA TRP A 67 -7.54 -7.05 2.47
C TRP A 67 -8.05 -5.94 3.38
N LEU A 68 -7.10 -5.16 3.90
CA LEU A 68 -7.36 -3.90 4.59
C LEU A 68 -6.47 -2.83 3.98
N ASP A 69 -7.07 -1.84 3.35
CA ASP A 69 -6.37 -0.66 2.86
C ASP A 69 -6.24 0.35 4.02
N VAL A 70 -5.03 0.84 4.25
CA VAL A 70 -4.70 1.79 5.32
C VAL A 70 -4.02 3.01 4.72
N ILE A 71 -4.48 4.19 5.10
CA ILE A 71 -3.78 5.44 4.79
C ILE A 71 -2.84 5.75 5.94
N SER A 72 -1.56 5.88 5.63
CA SER A 72 -0.50 6.24 6.58
C SER A 72 -0.26 7.74 6.59
N LYS A 73 0.56 8.20 7.55
CA LYS A 73 0.99 9.60 7.69
C LYS A 73 -0.17 10.59 7.83
N GLY A 74 -1.26 10.17 8.49
CA GLY A 74 -2.43 11.00 8.73
C GLY A 74 -2.11 12.28 9.53
N ASP A 75 -1.01 12.29 10.29
CA ASP A 75 -0.52 13.44 11.05
C ASP A 75 -0.04 14.61 10.18
N ILE A 76 0.47 14.32 8.97
CA ILE A 76 0.91 15.33 8.00
C ILE A 76 0.00 15.40 6.77
N LEU A 77 -0.98 14.50 6.68
CA LEU A 77 -1.92 14.47 5.59
C LEU A 77 -2.85 15.68 5.71
N GLN A 78 -2.71 16.62 4.78
CA GLN A 78 -3.65 17.72 4.63
C GLN A 78 -4.84 17.23 3.82
N VAL A 79 -5.80 16.66 4.53
CA VAL A 79 -7.09 16.22 3.99
C VAL A 79 -8.16 17.13 4.53
N ASP A 80 -9.09 17.56 3.67
CA ASP A 80 -10.28 18.21 4.15
C ASP A 80 -11.14 17.12 4.82
N PRO A 81 -11.59 17.28 6.08
CA PRO A 81 -12.50 16.33 6.72
C PRO A 81 -13.73 15.99 5.87
N LYS A 82 -14.14 16.90 4.98
CA LYS A 82 -15.22 16.68 4.00
C LYS A 82 -14.91 15.57 2.99
N ASP A 83 -13.63 15.36 2.66
CA ASP A 83 -13.19 14.30 1.75
C ASP A 83 -13.48 12.90 2.31
N PHE A 84 -13.71 12.78 3.62
CA PHE A 84 -14.11 11.55 4.31
C PHE A 84 -15.60 11.50 4.69
N GLY A 85 -16.41 12.46 4.24
CA GLY A 85 -17.82 12.54 4.62
C GLY A 85 -18.04 12.89 6.10
N ILE A 86 -17.06 13.53 6.75
CA ILE A 86 -17.18 14.01 8.13
C ILE A 86 -17.60 15.48 8.08
N GLU A 87 -18.91 15.72 8.11
CA GLU A 87 -19.50 17.06 7.94
C GLU A 87 -19.27 18.00 9.14
N ASN A 88 -18.85 17.48 10.30
CA ASN A 88 -18.71 18.25 11.55
C ASN A 88 -17.38 18.01 12.27
N ALA A 89 -16.25 18.11 11.57
CA ALA A 89 -14.97 18.23 12.27
C ALA A 89 -14.84 19.66 12.82
N VAL A 90 -15.08 19.83 14.12
CA VAL A 90 -14.80 21.08 14.83
C VAL A 90 -13.28 21.23 14.88
N ALA A 91 -12.79 22.35 14.34
CA ALA A 91 -11.38 22.73 14.32
C ALA A 91 -10.80 22.95 15.73
#